data_AF-A0A2V8PDR2-F1
#
_entry.id   AF-A0A2V8PDR2-F1
#
_cell.length_a   1.000
_cell.length_b   1.000
_cell.length_c   1.000
_cell.angle_alpha   90.00
_cell.angle_beta   90.00
_cell.angle_gamma   90.00
#
_symmetry.space_group_name_H-M   'P 1'
#
loop_
_entity.id
_entity.type
_entity.pdbx_description
1 polymer ?
#
loop_
_entity_poly.entity_id
_entity_poly.type
_entity_poly.pdbx_seq_one_letter_code
_entity_poly.pdbx_strand_id
1 'polypeptide(L)'
;MTPEIAHDAIRALVVEYEVLPHVVIARDALKPESPEVLPRDPRKPDEKNLRLANKTGDVEKVEAALKNCDAIVEAEYSTPRLHHCCLETHGMVVDYSGGDSATVYATTQGTFTIPDDAAKELGLPQSAV
;
A
#
# COMPACT_ATOMS: atom_id res chain seq x y z
N MET A 1 -21.55 -19.02 -11.20
CA MET A 1 -21.90 -18.33 -9.94
C MET A 1 -22.25 -16.90 -10.29
N THR A 2 -23.40 -16.39 -9.86
CA THR A 2 -23.75 -14.97 -10.10
C THR A 2 -23.19 -14.09 -8.97
N PRO A 3 -23.08 -12.76 -9.16
CA PRO A 3 -22.65 -11.85 -8.10
C PRO A 3 -23.52 -11.95 -6.84
N GLU A 4 -24.82 -12.19 -6.98
CA GLU A 4 -25.76 -12.30 -5.86
C GLU A 4 -25.45 -13.51 -4.98
N ILE A 5 -25.19 -14.67 -5.60
CA ILE A 5 -24.80 -15.90 -4.88
C ILE A 5 -23.47 -15.69 -4.16
N ALA A 6 -22.51 -14.99 -4.77
CA ALA A 6 -21.24 -14.68 -4.14
C ALA A 6 -21.42 -13.78 -2.90
N HIS A 7 -22.29 -12.78 -2.99
CA HIS A 7 -22.61 -11.91 -1.84
C HIS A 7 -23.29 -12.66 -0.70
N ASP A 8 -24.20 -13.59 -1.01
CA ASP A 8 -24.82 -14.46 0.00
C ASP A 8 -23.78 -15.35 0.68
N ALA A 9 -22.88 -15.96 -0.10
CA ALA A 9 -21.83 -16.82 0.43
C ALA A 9 -20.88 -16.06 1.37
N ILE A 10 -20.47 -14.83 1.02
CA ILE A 10 -19.60 -14.01 1.89
C ILE A 10 -20.30 -13.67 3.21
N ARG A 11 -21.60 -13.33 3.19
CA ARG A 11 -22.37 -13.03 4.41
C ARG A 11 -22.54 -14.24 5.33
N ALA A 12 -22.48 -15.45 4.79
CA ALA A 12 -22.60 -16.68 5.57
C ALA A 12 -21.30 -17.03 6.34
N LEU A 13 -20.16 -16.42 6.00
CA LEU A 13 -18.90 -16.63 6.71
C LEU A 13 -18.94 -15.92 8.07
N VAL A 14 -18.73 -16.68 9.15
CA VAL A 14 -18.58 -16.16 10.50
C VAL A 14 -17.10 -16.16 10.86
N VAL A 15 -16.58 -15.00 11.22
CA VAL A 15 -15.19 -14.82 11.65
C VAL A 15 -15.18 -14.22 13.04
N GLU A 16 -14.50 -14.89 13.97
CA GLU A 16 -14.26 -14.40 15.33
C GLU A 16 -12.92 -13.67 15.37
N TYR A 17 -12.94 -12.41 15.85
CA TYR A 17 -11.75 -11.56 15.93
C TYR A 17 -11.44 -11.22 17.39
N GLU A 18 -10.16 -11.18 17.72
CA GLU A 18 -9.66 -10.50 18.92
C GLU A 18 -9.39 -9.03 18.58
N VAL A 19 -9.98 -8.11 19.34
CA VAL A 19 -9.76 -6.67 19.13
C VAL A 19 -8.44 -6.28 19.77
N LEU A 20 -7.48 -5.88 18.94
CA LEU A 20 -6.19 -5.36 19.37
C LEU A 20 -6.19 -3.83 19.48
N PRO A 21 -5.31 -3.24 20.30
CA PRO A 21 -5.08 -1.80 20.30
C PRO A 21 -4.66 -1.29 18.92
N HIS A 22 -5.13 -0.11 18.51
CA HIS A 22 -4.88 0.45 17.19
C HIS A 22 -4.33 1.89 17.28
N VAL A 23 -3.66 2.32 16.22
CA VAL A 23 -3.23 3.71 16.04
C VAL A 23 -3.53 4.13 14.60
N VAL A 24 -4.16 5.30 14.44
CA VAL A 24 -4.61 5.80 13.12
C VAL A 24 -4.01 7.16 12.76
N ILE A 25 -3.29 7.77 13.69
CA ILE A 25 -2.59 9.05 13.51
C ILE A 25 -1.09 8.77 13.39
N ALA A 26 -0.47 9.22 12.31
CA ALA A 26 0.94 8.95 12.03
C ALA A 26 1.87 9.46 13.15
N ARG A 27 1.59 10.63 13.73
CA ARG A 27 2.37 11.19 14.85
C ARG A 27 2.29 10.32 16.10
N ASP A 28 1.11 9.79 16.42
CA ASP A 28 0.92 8.90 17.57
C ASP A 28 1.61 7.57 17.35
N ALA A 29 1.68 7.09 16.09
CA ALA A 29 2.35 5.83 15.74
C ALA A 29 3.86 5.83 16.01
N LEU A 30 4.48 7.01 16.15
CA LEU A 30 5.90 7.18 16.45
C LEU A 30 6.22 7.12 17.95
N LYS A 31 5.20 7.23 18.80
CA LYS A 31 5.40 7.30 20.24
C LYS A 31 5.88 5.94 20.79
N PRO A 32 6.75 5.90 21.80
CA PRO A 32 7.27 4.65 22.36
C PRO A 32 6.22 3.63 22.78
N GLU A 33 5.07 4.12 23.27
CA GLU A 33 3.91 3.38 23.76
C GLU A 33 2.89 3.01 22.69
N SER A 34 3.08 3.45 21.44
CA SER A 34 2.16 3.12 20.35
C SER A 34 2.05 1.61 20.17
N PRO A 35 0.84 1.08 19.87
CA PRO A 35 0.72 -0.31 19.44
C PRO A 35 1.56 -0.54 18.18
N GLU A 36 2.17 -1.71 18.10
CA GLU A 36 2.90 -2.19 16.94
C GLU A 36 1.89 -2.66 15.89
N VAL A 37 1.87 -2.03 14.72
CA VAL A 37 0.90 -2.35 13.64
C VAL A 37 1.55 -3.09 12.47
N LEU A 38 2.88 -3.14 12.40
CA LEU A 38 3.63 -3.89 11.41
C LEU A 38 4.59 -4.84 12.14
N PRO A 39 4.75 -6.09 11.66
CA PRO A 39 5.74 -6.99 12.24
C PRO A 39 7.15 -6.41 12.05
N ARG A 40 7.95 -6.38 13.12
CA ARG A 40 9.34 -5.90 13.09
C ARG A 40 10.19 -6.67 12.08
N ASP A 41 10.84 -5.96 11.17
CA ASP A 41 11.90 -6.56 10.33
C ASP A 41 13.16 -6.72 11.20
N PRO A 42 13.63 -7.95 11.48
CA PRO A 42 14.81 -8.16 12.32
C PRO A 42 16.09 -7.55 11.72
N ARG A 43 16.11 -7.24 10.42
CA ARG A 43 17.23 -6.54 9.77
C ARG A 43 17.22 -5.03 10.04
N LYS A 44 16.13 -4.50 10.59
CA LYS A 44 15.89 -3.08 10.84
C LYS A 44 15.19 -2.86 12.18
N PRO A 45 15.85 -3.20 13.30
CA PRO A 45 15.23 -3.15 14.62
C PRO A 45 14.75 -1.75 15.01
N ASP A 46 15.31 -0.70 14.43
CA ASP A 46 14.95 0.69 14.73
C ASP A 46 13.72 1.20 13.94
N GLU A 47 13.30 0.49 12.88
CA GLU A 47 12.06 0.79 12.16
C GLU A 47 10.88 0.13 12.90
N LYS A 48 10.17 0.91 13.75
CA LYS A 48 8.89 0.52 14.35
C LYS A 48 7.74 0.69 13.34
N ASN A 49 6.69 1.45 13.68
CA ASN A 49 5.58 1.79 12.78
C ASN A 49 5.98 2.75 11.65
N LEU A 50 7.23 3.24 11.63
CA LEU A 50 7.75 4.13 10.60
C LEU A 50 8.84 3.42 9.80
N ARG A 51 8.61 3.33 8.49
CA ARG A 51 9.66 3.00 7.52
C ARG A 51 10.40 4.28 7.17
N LEU A 52 11.70 4.31 7.42
CA LEU A 52 12.53 5.48 7.09
C LEU A 52 12.66 5.60 5.57
N ALA A 53 12.39 6.79 5.04
CA ALA A 53 12.62 7.13 3.65
C ALA A 53 14.07 7.58 3.43
N ASN A 54 14.57 7.43 2.21
CA ASN A 54 15.87 7.97 1.81
C ASN A 54 15.82 9.51 1.94
N LYS A 55 16.75 10.06 2.74
CA LYS A 55 16.96 11.50 2.83
C LYS A 55 17.88 11.94 1.68
N THR A 56 17.53 13.01 0.99
CA THR A 56 18.34 13.63 -0.06
C THR A 56 18.53 15.11 0.26
N GLY A 57 19.66 15.68 -0.17
CA GLY A 57 20.01 17.08 0.09
C GLY A 57 21.31 17.26 0.88
N ASP A 58 21.76 18.51 0.97
CA ASP A 58 22.98 18.91 1.67
C ASP A 58 22.61 19.61 2.97
N VAL A 59 22.60 18.83 4.07
CA VAL A 59 22.15 19.30 5.39
C VAL A 59 23.02 20.45 5.89
N GLU A 60 24.34 20.37 5.69
CA GLU A 60 25.28 21.40 6.15
C GLU A 60 25.02 22.75 5.45
N LYS A 61 24.76 22.75 4.14
CA LYS A 61 24.39 23.97 3.42
C LYS A 61 23.06 24.54 3.89
N VAL A 62 22.07 23.69 4.16
CA VAL A 62 20.75 24.15 4.66
C VAL A 62 20.90 24.77 6.05
N GLU A 63 21.62 24.14 6.96
CA GLU A 63 21.87 24.67 8.31
C GLU A 63 22.65 25.99 8.26
N ALA A 64 23.67 26.08 7.41
CA ALA A 64 24.42 27.31 7.20
C ALA A 64 23.54 28.44 6.64
N ALA A 65 22.63 28.14 5.71
CA ALA A 65 21.70 29.12 5.16
C ALA A 65 20.71 29.61 6.22
N LEU A 66 20.11 28.70 7.00
CA LEU A 66 19.18 29.04 8.08
C LEU A 66 19.85 29.86 9.20
N LYS A 67 21.14 29.66 9.45
CA LYS A 67 21.89 30.43 10.45
C LYS A 67 22.18 31.87 9.99
N ASN A 68 22.31 32.10 8.69
CA ASN A 68 22.76 33.37 8.11
C ASN A 68 21.66 34.18 7.42
N CYS A 69 20.42 33.69 7.37
CA CYS A 69 19.31 34.40 6.73
C CYS A 69 18.80 35.56 7.59
N ASP A 70 18.27 36.60 6.94
CA ASP A 70 17.69 37.76 7.63
C ASP A 70 16.37 37.45 8.36
N ALA A 71 15.64 36.42 7.93
CA ALA A 71 14.38 35.99 8.53
C ALA A 71 14.09 34.50 8.25
N ILE A 72 13.40 33.84 9.19
CA ILE A 72 12.91 32.47 9.07
C ILE A 72 11.38 32.50 9.18
N VAL A 73 10.69 31.81 8.27
CA VAL A 73 9.24 31.60 8.32
C VAL A 73 8.96 30.12 8.45
N GLU A 74 8.29 29.74 9.53
CA GLU A 74 7.92 28.36 9.81
C GLU A 74 6.40 28.19 9.65
N ALA A 75 6.00 27.09 9.02
CA ALA A 75 4.60 26.74 8.85
C ALA A 75 4.43 25.22 8.80
N GLU A 76 3.31 24.76 9.34
CA GLU A 76 2.90 23.37 9.25
C GLU A 76 1.85 23.23 8.13
N TYR A 77 2.11 22.29 7.21
CA TYR A 77 1.20 21.98 6.13
C TYR A 77 0.81 20.50 6.20
N SER A 78 -0.47 20.21 5.97
CA SER A 78 -0.98 18.84 5.86
C SER A 78 -1.84 18.71 4.61
N THR A 79 -1.71 17.60 3.90
CA THR A 79 -2.64 17.23 2.83
C THR A 79 -3.66 16.23 3.38
N PRO A 80 -4.98 16.45 3.16
CA PRO A 80 -5.97 15.48 3.59
C PRO A 80 -5.83 14.18 2.79
N ARG A 81 -6.30 13.08 3.37
CA ARG A 81 -6.46 11.82 2.66
C ARG A 81 -7.54 11.98 1.59
N LEU A 82 -7.15 11.85 0.33
CA LEU A 82 -8.06 11.84 -0.82
C LEU A 82 -8.04 10.47 -1.48
N HIS A 83 -9.18 10.07 -2.05
CA HIS A 83 -9.29 8.86 -2.83
C HIS A 83 -9.54 9.21 -4.31
N HIS A 84 -9.00 8.41 -5.22
CA HIS A 84 -9.02 8.68 -6.65
C HIS A 84 -10.45 8.69 -7.23
N CYS A 85 -11.34 7.85 -6.69
CA CYS A 85 -12.77 7.83 -7.02
C CYS A 85 -13.07 7.78 -8.52
N CYS A 86 -12.36 6.92 -9.26
CA CYS A 86 -12.69 6.61 -10.66
C CYS A 86 -14.17 6.19 -10.78
N LEU A 87 -14.83 6.60 -11.87
CA LEU A 87 -16.22 6.22 -12.12
C LEU A 87 -16.38 4.70 -12.31
N GLU A 88 -15.42 4.08 -13.01
CA GLU A 88 -15.27 2.63 -13.04
C GLU A 88 -14.42 2.18 -11.84
N THR A 89 -14.93 1.23 -11.06
CA THR A 89 -14.21 0.61 -9.95
C THR A 89 -13.17 -0.40 -10.45
N HIS A 90 -12.15 -0.68 -9.65
CA HIS A 90 -11.20 -1.75 -9.99
C HIS A 90 -11.90 -3.11 -10.12
N GLY A 91 -11.59 -3.83 -11.19
CA GLY A 91 -12.09 -5.18 -11.45
C GLY A 91 -11.17 -5.98 -12.36
N MET A 92 -11.32 -7.30 -12.33
CA MET A 92 -10.56 -8.23 -13.16
C MET A 92 -11.39 -9.47 -13.47
N VAL A 93 -11.27 -9.96 -14.70
CA VAL A 93 -11.73 -11.29 -15.13
C VAL A 93 -10.52 -12.05 -15.65
N VAL A 94 -10.29 -13.24 -15.10
CA VAL A 94 -9.26 -14.17 -15.56
C VAL A 94 -9.95 -15.33 -16.27
N ASP A 95 -9.82 -15.37 -17.59
CA ASP A 95 -10.26 -16.51 -18.38
C ASP A 95 -9.11 -17.53 -18.43
N TYR A 96 -9.18 -18.53 -17.55
CA TYR A 96 -8.15 -19.54 -17.37
C TYR A 96 -8.47 -20.77 -18.21
N SER A 97 -7.78 -20.92 -19.34
CA SER A 97 -8.01 -21.98 -20.34
C SER A 97 -7.39 -23.31 -19.90
N GLY A 98 -8.07 -24.00 -18.97
CA GLY A 98 -7.82 -25.41 -18.65
C GLY A 98 -6.50 -25.73 -17.94
N GLY A 99 -5.71 -24.73 -17.55
CA GLY A 99 -4.42 -24.94 -16.87
C GLY A 99 -3.19 -24.44 -17.62
N ASP A 100 -3.31 -24.22 -18.93
CA ASP A 100 -2.14 -24.04 -19.81
C ASP A 100 -1.95 -22.60 -20.29
N SER A 101 -3.01 -21.79 -20.23
CA SER A 101 -2.96 -20.37 -20.57
C SER A 101 -4.07 -19.57 -19.88
N ALA A 102 -3.92 -18.25 -19.85
CA ALA A 102 -4.93 -17.34 -19.35
C ALA A 102 -5.08 -16.13 -20.27
N THR A 103 -6.25 -15.50 -20.24
CA THR A 103 -6.44 -14.13 -20.73
C THR A 103 -6.97 -13.29 -19.59
N VAL A 104 -6.29 -12.17 -19.31
CA VAL A 104 -6.63 -11.30 -18.18
C VAL A 104 -7.23 -9.99 -18.68
N TYR A 105 -8.50 -9.77 -18.36
CA TYR A 105 -9.20 -8.51 -18.59
C TYR A 105 -9.17 -7.71 -17.28
N ALA A 106 -8.46 -6.58 -17.24
CA ALA A 106 -8.27 -5.82 -16.01
C ALA A 106 -8.33 -4.31 -16.21
N THR A 107 -8.93 -3.62 -15.24
CA THR A 107 -8.91 -2.15 -15.15
C THR A 107 -7.58 -1.71 -14.52
N THR A 108 -6.50 -1.75 -15.28
CA THR A 108 -5.13 -1.47 -14.80
C THR A 108 -4.44 -0.37 -15.59
N GLN A 109 -3.63 0.44 -14.90
CA GLN A 109 -2.68 1.37 -15.52
C GLN A 109 -1.29 0.74 -15.73
N GLY A 110 -1.02 -0.40 -15.07
CA GLY A 110 0.27 -1.09 -15.08
C GLY A 110 0.42 -2.06 -16.25
N THR A 111 0.20 -1.64 -17.48
CA THR A 111 0.19 -2.52 -18.67
C THR A 111 1.50 -3.29 -18.89
N PHE A 112 2.60 -2.82 -18.31
CA PHE A 112 3.93 -3.44 -18.44
C PHE A 112 4.28 -4.40 -17.30
N THR A 113 3.70 -4.21 -16.11
CA THR A 113 4.03 -5.02 -14.93
C THR A 113 3.04 -6.16 -14.71
N ILE A 114 1.77 -5.93 -15.04
CA ILE A 114 0.70 -6.90 -14.81
C ILE A 114 0.90 -8.23 -15.55
N PRO A 115 1.42 -8.29 -16.80
CA PRO A 115 1.66 -9.58 -17.45
C PRO A 115 2.62 -10.49 -16.66
N ASP A 116 3.72 -9.93 -16.13
CA ASP A 116 4.70 -10.69 -15.33
C ASP A 116 4.11 -11.14 -13.99
N ASP A 117 3.41 -10.22 -13.30
CA ASP A 117 2.76 -10.51 -12.02
C ASP A 117 1.67 -11.58 -12.19
N ALA A 118 0.81 -11.45 -13.21
CA ALA A 118 -0.25 -12.41 -13.48
C ALA A 118 0.30 -13.80 -13.84
N ALA A 119 1.34 -13.86 -14.68
CA ALA A 119 2.01 -15.11 -15.00
C ALA A 119 2.56 -15.82 -13.76
N LYS A 120 3.24 -15.06 -12.89
CA LYS A 120 3.77 -15.57 -11.63
C LYS A 120 2.67 -16.10 -10.71
N GLU A 121 1.61 -15.34 -10.47
CA GLU A 121 0.53 -15.74 -9.56
C GLU A 121 -0.31 -16.92 -10.11
N LEU A 122 -0.43 -17.03 -11.43
CA LEU A 122 -1.10 -18.16 -12.09
C LEU A 122 -0.19 -19.39 -12.29
N GLY A 123 1.10 -19.26 -12.00
CA GLY A 123 2.09 -20.33 -12.25
C GLY A 123 2.30 -20.65 -13.72
N LEU A 124 2.04 -19.68 -14.61
CA LEU A 124 2.17 -19.81 -16.06
C LEU A 124 3.43 -19.09 -16.58
N PRO A 125 3.99 -19.49 -17.73
CA PRO A 125 4.95 -18.65 -18.42
C PRO A 125 4.27 -17.38 -18.94
N GLN A 126 4.97 -16.25 -18.94
CA GLN A 126 4.45 -14.97 -19.43
C GLN A 126 3.89 -15.04 -20.85
N SER A 127 4.48 -15.87 -21.72
CA SER A 127 4.00 -16.07 -23.10
C SER A 127 2.64 -16.78 -23.19
N ALA A 128 2.08 -17.25 -22.07
CA ALA A 128 0.80 -17.94 -21.99
C ALA A 128 -0.25 -17.15 -21.16
N VAL A 129 -0.01 -15.87 -20.88
CA VAL A 129 -0.91 -14.97 -20.15
C VAL A 129 -1.15 -13.68 -20.94
#